data_AF-A0A8J2I9Y1-F1
#
_entry.id   AF-A0A8J2I9Y1-F1
#
_cell.length_a   1.000
_cell.length_b   1.000
_cell.length_c   1.000
_cell.angle_alpha   90.00
_cell.angle_beta   90.00
_cell.angle_gamma   90.00
#
_symmetry.space_group_name_H-M   'P 1'
#
loop_
_entity.id
_entity.type
_entity.pdbx_description
1 polymer ?
#
loop_
_entity_poly.entity_id
_entity_poly.type
_entity_poly.pdbx_seq_one_letter_code
_entity_poly.pdbx_strand_id
1 'polypeptide(L)'
;MIAWLTLLIGLSVNLLFGATSATPIQGSSMELQNNGTAHSLQARDYTQSIQIMLDRESYNDYFWRLFVGPYGIRANPCPTDHKPFRNVAISGLYKYGRNAIDHPPNPPAMELPFKWNGKQDECKWKTKGGGDPGQLICGDWMIMDCERDASWDDGAINCHRFSVHRGWACNW
;
A
#
# COMPACT_ATOMS: atom_id res chain seq x y z
N MET A 1 36.58 -45.49 37.40
CA MET A 1 35.37 -46.22 36.95
C MET A 1 34.16 -45.64 37.65
N ILE A 2 33.49 -44.70 36.99
CA ILE A 2 32.22 -44.01 37.32
C ILE A 2 31.78 -43.43 35.96
N ALA A 3 30.56 -43.40 35.45
CA ALA A 3 29.28 -44.08 35.64
C ALA A 3 28.29 -43.25 34.78
N TRP A 4 27.55 -43.89 33.86
CA TRP A 4 26.24 -43.47 33.32
C TRP A 4 26.27 -42.26 32.34
N LEU A 5 25.48 -42.15 31.27
CA LEU A 5 24.04 -42.38 31.08
C LEU A 5 23.67 -42.85 29.65
N THR A 6 22.51 -43.48 29.61
CA THR A 6 21.76 -44.15 28.52
C THR A 6 21.32 -43.27 27.35
N LEU A 7 21.42 -43.83 26.13
CA LEU A 7 20.92 -43.32 24.85
C LEU A 7 19.57 -43.99 24.50
N LEU A 8 18.52 -43.23 24.17
CA LEU A 8 17.25 -43.76 23.67
C LEU A 8 16.82 -43.07 22.36
N ILE A 9 16.69 -43.90 21.31
CA ILE A 9 15.56 -44.08 20.35
C ILE A 9 14.96 -42.79 19.73
N GLY A 10 14.74 -42.66 18.43
CA GLY A 10 14.59 -43.60 17.32
C GLY A 10 13.69 -42.95 16.26
N LEU A 11 13.81 -43.40 15.02
CA LEU A 11 13.41 -42.72 13.79
C LEU A 11 11.91 -42.42 13.61
N SER A 12 11.69 -41.27 12.95
CA SER A 12 10.55 -40.88 12.13
C SER A 12 9.99 -41.98 11.22
N VAL A 13 8.66 -42.04 11.04
CA VAL A 13 7.99 -42.21 9.72
C VAL A 13 6.54 -41.67 9.83
N ASN A 14 6.21 -40.74 8.93
CA ASN A 14 4.85 -40.29 8.61
C ASN A 14 4.04 -41.38 7.91
N LEU A 15 2.72 -41.43 8.16
CA LEU A 15 1.64 -41.54 7.16
C LEU A 15 0.38 -42.08 7.85
N LEU A 16 -0.73 -41.35 7.74
CA LEU A 16 -1.99 -41.91 7.24
C LEU A 16 -3.00 -40.80 6.96
N PHE A 17 -3.35 -40.73 5.68
CA PHE A 17 -4.48 -40.01 5.11
C PHE A 17 -5.80 -40.53 5.70
N GLY A 18 -6.69 -39.60 6.08
CA GLY A 18 -8.10 -39.86 6.32
C GLY A 18 -8.91 -38.72 5.72
N ALA A 19 -9.47 -38.97 4.53
CA ALA A 19 -10.35 -38.05 3.83
C ALA A 19 -11.77 -38.09 4.41
N THR A 20 -12.39 -36.94 4.62
CA THR A 20 -13.85 -36.80 4.61
C THR A 20 -14.24 -35.56 3.82
N SER A 21 -14.97 -35.82 2.75
CA SER A 21 -15.64 -34.87 1.86
C SER A 21 -16.74 -34.09 2.56
N ALA A 22 -16.78 -32.77 2.35
CA ALA A 22 -18.00 -31.97 2.46
C ALA A 22 -18.05 -30.96 1.31
N THR A 23 -19.20 -30.93 0.66
CA THR A 23 -19.59 -30.21 -0.56
C THR A 23 -19.46 -28.67 -0.48
N PRO A 24 -19.32 -27.96 -1.62
CA PRO A 24 -19.31 -26.50 -1.64
C PRO A 24 -20.74 -25.96 -1.51
N ILE A 25 -20.98 -25.10 -0.52
CA ILE A 25 -22.20 -24.29 -0.48
C ILE A 25 -21.96 -23.03 -1.29
N GLN A 26 -22.76 -22.93 -2.35
CA GLN A 26 -22.92 -21.78 -3.22
C GLN A 26 -23.87 -20.77 -2.54
N GLY A 27 -23.52 -19.48 -2.60
CA GLY A 27 -24.34 -18.37 -2.09
C GLY A 27 -24.03 -18.00 -0.63
N SER A 28 -24.01 -16.75 -0.20
CA SER A 28 -24.58 -15.54 -0.77
C SER A 28 -23.92 -14.32 -0.14
N SER A 29 -24.00 -13.22 -0.89
CA SER A 29 -23.87 -11.83 -0.49
C SER A 29 -24.31 -11.52 0.96
N MET A 30 -23.51 -10.64 1.59
CA MET A 30 -23.83 -9.67 2.64
C MET A 30 -24.99 -10.00 3.60
N GLU A 31 -24.68 -10.15 4.90
CA GLU A 31 -25.40 -9.41 5.93
C GLU A 31 -24.64 -9.36 7.27
N LEU A 32 -24.91 -8.25 7.96
CA LEU A 32 -24.31 -7.69 9.15
C LEU A 32 -24.94 -8.29 10.42
N GLN A 33 -24.17 -8.63 11.47
CA GLN A 33 -24.43 -8.32 12.90
C GLN A 33 -23.57 -9.13 13.91
N ASN A 34 -22.49 -8.49 14.38
CA ASN A 34 -22.11 -8.21 15.78
C ASN A 34 -22.31 -9.27 16.90
N ASN A 35 -21.22 -9.72 17.58
CA ASN A 35 -20.98 -9.43 19.01
C ASN A 35 -19.59 -9.92 19.54
N GLY A 36 -18.75 -8.99 19.99
CA GLY A 36 -18.04 -9.09 21.28
C GLY A 36 -16.71 -9.86 21.43
N THR A 37 -15.58 -9.28 20.99
CA THR A 37 -14.39 -9.13 21.86
C THR A 37 -13.58 -7.91 21.42
N ALA A 38 -13.30 -7.02 22.37
CA ALA A 38 -12.81 -5.67 22.14
C ALA A 38 -11.40 -5.63 21.53
N HIS A 39 -11.34 -5.36 20.23
CA HIS A 39 -10.44 -4.34 19.68
C HIS A 39 -11.33 -3.28 19.02
N SER A 40 -11.79 -2.32 19.81
CA SER A 40 -12.35 -1.07 19.28
C SER A 40 -11.21 -0.21 18.72
N LEU A 41 -10.58 -0.65 17.63
CA LEU A 41 -9.94 0.25 16.70
C LEU A 41 -11.07 0.78 15.83
N GLN A 42 -11.35 2.08 15.93
CA GLN A 42 -12.24 2.78 15.01
C GLN A 42 -12.01 2.23 13.60
N ALA A 43 -12.97 1.50 13.05
CA ALA A 43 -13.14 1.50 11.61
C ALA A 43 -13.43 2.96 11.29
N ARG A 44 -12.37 3.73 11.00
CA ARG A 44 -12.55 5.06 10.45
C ARG A 44 -13.27 4.81 9.13
N ASP A 45 -14.46 5.37 8.98
CA ASP A 45 -15.26 5.30 7.75
C ASP A 45 -14.58 6.13 6.67
N TYR A 46 -13.39 5.69 6.26
CA TYR A 46 -12.62 6.32 5.22
C TYR A 46 -13.38 6.16 3.91
N THR A 47 -13.57 7.29 3.23
CA THR A 47 -14.24 7.32 1.94
C THR A 47 -13.25 7.57 0.82
N GLN A 48 -12.09 8.16 1.13
CA GLN A 48 -11.09 8.56 0.16
C GLN A 48 -9.69 8.14 0.60
N SER A 49 -8.82 8.06 -0.40
CA SER A 49 -7.40 7.80 -0.21
C SER A 49 -6.56 8.59 -1.20
N ILE A 50 -5.32 8.85 -0.78
CA ILE A 50 -4.24 9.25 -1.66
C ILE A 50 -3.24 8.11 -1.69
N GLN A 51 -2.84 7.71 -2.89
CA GLN A 51 -1.72 6.83 -3.11
C GLN A 51 -0.55 7.62 -3.66
N ILE A 52 0.59 7.53 -2.96
CA ILE A 52 1.86 8.13 -3.33
C ILE A 52 2.70 7.06 -4.01
N MET A 53 3.07 7.31 -5.26
CA MET A 53 3.77 6.32 -6.08
C MET A 53 5.03 6.91 -6.68
N LEU A 54 6.02 6.05 -6.89
CA LEU A 54 7.20 6.36 -7.68
C LEU A 54 6.94 5.93 -9.11
N ASP A 55 7.04 6.86 -10.06
CA ASP A 55 6.91 6.62 -11.50
C ASP A 55 8.28 6.74 -12.17
N ARG A 56 8.62 5.79 -13.04
CA ARG A 56 9.80 5.79 -13.90
C ARG A 56 9.36 5.96 -15.35
N GLU A 57 9.59 7.13 -15.92
CA GLU A 57 9.22 7.46 -17.30
C GLU A 57 10.30 7.11 -18.33
N SER A 58 11.56 6.96 -17.91
CA SER A 58 12.69 6.65 -18.79
C SER A 58 13.71 5.75 -18.08
N TYR A 59 14.94 5.66 -18.60
CA TYR A 59 15.97 4.79 -18.06
C TYR A 59 16.32 5.11 -16.59
N ASN A 60 16.43 6.39 -16.25
CA ASN A 60 16.80 6.87 -14.91
C ASN A 60 15.97 8.06 -14.43
N ASP A 61 14.88 8.39 -15.12
CA ASP A 61 14.02 9.54 -14.79
C ASP A 61 12.83 9.10 -13.97
N TYR A 62 12.72 9.67 -12.77
CA TYR A 62 11.71 9.32 -11.80
C TYR A 62 10.94 10.53 -11.27
N PHE A 63 9.67 10.31 -10.95
CA PHE A 63 8.78 11.28 -10.35
C PHE A 63 7.96 10.65 -9.24
N TRP A 64 7.75 11.38 -8.15
CA TRP A 64 6.74 11.03 -7.18
C TRP A 64 5.39 11.60 -7.61
N ARG A 65 4.36 10.76 -7.64
CA ARG A 65 3.02 11.11 -8.10
C ARG A 65 2.01 10.85 -7.00
N LEU A 66 1.08 11.78 -6.83
CA LEU A 66 -0.07 11.64 -5.95
C LEU A 66 -1.32 11.27 -6.76
N PHE A 67 -2.01 10.23 -6.35
CA PHE A 67 -3.27 9.79 -6.94
C PHE A 67 -4.38 9.82 -5.90
N VAL A 68 -5.41 10.65 -6.10
CA VAL A 68 -6.59 10.73 -5.22
C VAL A 68 -7.70 9.85 -5.78
N GLY A 69 -8.35 9.06 -4.93
CA GLY A 69 -9.49 8.24 -5.30
C GLY A 69 -10.21 7.65 -4.09
N PRO A 70 -11.08 6.64 -4.29
CA PRO A 70 -11.82 6.01 -3.21
C PRO A 70 -10.91 5.22 -2.27
N TYR A 71 -11.27 5.16 -0.99
CA TYR A 71 -10.63 4.27 -0.02
C TYR A 71 -10.86 2.79 -0.37
N GLY A 72 -9.91 1.93 0.01
CA GLY A 72 -10.01 0.48 -0.17
C GLY A 72 -9.80 -0.03 -1.61
N ILE A 73 -9.61 0.87 -2.57
CA ILE A 73 -9.35 0.53 -3.97
C ILE A 73 -7.89 0.86 -4.30
N ARG A 74 -7.22 -0.03 -5.04
CA ARG A 74 -5.84 0.17 -5.51
C ARG A 74 -5.84 1.08 -6.74
N ALA A 75 -5.04 2.15 -6.71
CA ALA A 75 -5.00 3.10 -7.82
C ALA A 75 -4.25 2.54 -9.03
N ASN A 76 -4.91 2.24 -10.13
CA ASN A 76 -4.22 1.81 -11.35
C ASN A 76 -3.67 3.04 -12.11
N PRO A 77 -2.33 3.22 -12.23
CA PRO A 77 -1.77 4.37 -12.92
C PRO A 77 -1.76 4.22 -14.44
N CYS A 78 -2.00 3.01 -14.97
CA CYS A 78 -2.00 2.76 -16.41
C CYS A 78 -3.19 3.44 -17.10
N PRO A 79 -3.06 3.79 -18.40
CA PRO A 79 -4.16 4.34 -19.16
C PRO A 79 -5.27 3.31 -19.35
N THR A 80 -6.32 3.40 -18.53
CA THR A 80 -7.57 2.64 -18.63
C THR A 80 -8.76 3.58 -18.87
N ASP A 81 -9.86 3.06 -19.41
CA ASP A 81 -11.09 3.85 -19.67
C ASP A 81 -11.79 4.26 -18.37
N HIS A 82 -11.71 3.42 -17.34
CA HIS A 82 -12.19 3.73 -16.00
C HIS A 82 -11.01 4.08 -15.08
N LYS A 83 -10.96 5.33 -14.62
CA LYS A 83 -9.95 5.84 -13.68
C LYS A 83 -10.62 6.30 -12.38
N PRO A 84 -10.84 5.39 -11.41
CA PRO A 84 -11.34 5.78 -10.09
C PRO A 84 -10.38 6.70 -9.34
N PHE A 85 -9.12 6.76 -9.79
CA PHE A 85 -8.09 7.64 -9.25
C PHE A 85 -7.68 8.71 -10.26
N ARG A 86 -7.47 9.93 -9.76
CA ARG A 86 -6.94 11.07 -10.53
C ARG A 86 -5.55 11.42 -10.04
N ASN A 87 -4.60 11.62 -10.96
CA ASN A 87 -3.31 12.22 -10.61
C ASN A 87 -3.53 13.69 -10.23
N VAL A 88 -3.09 14.08 -9.02
CA VAL A 88 -3.30 15.43 -8.49
C VAL A 88 -2.02 16.22 -8.27
N ALA A 89 -0.87 15.55 -8.20
CA ALA A 89 0.44 16.20 -8.14
C ALA A 89 1.54 15.31 -8.69
N ILE A 90 2.62 15.95 -9.11
CA ILE A 90 3.88 15.35 -9.53
C ILE A 90 5.03 16.15 -8.91
N SER A 91 6.07 15.46 -8.46
CA SER A 91 7.30 16.10 -8.00
C SER A 91 8.13 16.65 -9.16
N GLY A 92 9.24 17.32 -8.82
CA GLY A 92 10.35 17.49 -9.75
C GLY A 92 11.00 16.16 -10.12
N LEU A 93 11.90 16.21 -11.10
CA LEU A 93 12.63 15.05 -11.60
C LEU A 93 13.66 14.56 -10.57
N TYR A 94 13.70 13.25 -10.35
CA TYR A 94 14.75 12.55 -9.61
C TYR A 94 15.50 11.57 -10.51
N LYS A 95 16.81 11.48 -10.28
CA LYS A 95 17.69 10.54 -10.97
C LYS A 95 18.02 9.36 -10.06
N TYR A 96 17.48 8.19 -10.38
CA TYR A 96 17.80 6.93 -9.69
C TYR A 96 18.29 5.86 -10.66
N GLY A 97 18.89 4.79 -10.16
CA GLY A 97 19.25 3.64 -10.99
C GLY A 97 18.01 3.03 -11.66
N ARG A 98 18.17 2.40 -12.83
CA ARG A 98 17.05 1.84 -13.61
C ARG A 98 16.14 0.90 -12.83
N ASN A 99 16.71 0.07 -11.96
CA ASN A 99 15.99 -0.94 -11.21
C ASN A 99 15.49 -0.43 -9.86
N ALA A 100 15.67 0.87 -9.57
CA ALA A 100 15.12 1.49 -8.36
C ALA A 100 13.59 1.40 -8.33
N ILE A 101 12.92 1.24 -9.48
CA ILE A 101 11.47 1.03 -9.50
C ILE A 101 11.03 -0.27 -8.84
N ASP A 102 11.87 -1.31 -8.83
CA ASP A 102 11.54 -2.63 -8.24
C ASP A 102 11.77 -2.64 -6.72
N HIS A 103 12.62 -1.72 -6.23
CA HIS A 103 12.88 -1.47 -4.82
C HIS A 103 12.98 0.05 -4.59
N PRO A 104 11.84 0.76 -4.54
CA PRO A 104 11.83 2.22 -4.52
C PRO A 104 12.65 2.78 -3.35
N PRO A 105 13.49 3.79 -3.59
CA PRO A 105 14.08 4.54 -2.49
C PRO A 105 12.97 5.23 -1.71
N ASN A 106 13.23 5.52 -0.44
CA ASN A 106 12.36 6.42 0.31
C ASN A 106 12.32 7.80 -0.37
N PRO A 107 11.17 8.49 -0.36
CA PRO A 107 11.10 9.84 -0.88
C PRO A 107 12.10 10.74 -0.14
N PRO A 108 12.69 11.75 -0.80
CA PRO A 108 13.41 12.81 -0.11
C PRO A 108 12.41 13.72 0.62
N ALA A 109 12.93 14.62 1.46
CA ALA A 109 12.09 15.66 2.06
C ALA A 109 11.46 16.52 0.96
N MET A 110 10.13 16.63 0.94
CA MET A 110 9.40 17.42 -0.05
C MET A 110 7.97 17.74 0.40
N GLU A 111 7.40 18.75 -0.25
CA GLU A 111 5.98 19.10 -0.17
C GLU A 111 5.39 19.10 -1.59
N LEU A 112 4.29 18.37 -1.79
CA LEU A 112 3.56 18.33 -3.05
C LEU A 112 2.16 18.92 -2.85
N PRO A 113 1.94 20.20 -3.22
CA PRO A 113 0.64 20.83 -3.14
C PRO A 113 -0.29 20.31 -4.24
N PHE A 114 -1.59 20.23 -3.95
CA PHE A 114 -2.59 19.86 -4.94
C PHE A 114 -3.98 20.42 -4.61
N LYS A 115 -4.82 20.46 -5.65
CA LYS A 115 -6.21 20.90 -5.54
C LYS A 115 -7.13 19.70 -5.27
N TRP A 116 -7.90 19.79 -4.21
CA TRP A 116 -8.98 18.86 -3.92
C TRP A 116 -10.31 19.62 -3.84
N ASN A 117 -11.33 19.14 -4.55
CA ASN A 117 -12.67 19.74 -4.62
C ASN A 117 -12.71 21.24 -5.02
N GLY A 118 -11.86 21.66 -5.95
CA GLY A 118 -11.91 23.01 -6.53
C GLY A 118 -11.37 24.13 -5.64
N LYS A 119 -10.96 23.82 -4.40
CA LYS A 119 -10.23 24.77 -3.55
C LYS A 119 -8.78 24.86 -4.00
N GLN A 120 -8.32 26.07 -4.31
CA GLN A 120 -7.14 26.23 -5.14
C GLN A 120 -5.81 25.90 -4.45
N ASP A 121 -5.69 25.86 -3.12
CA ASP A 121 -4.36 25.67 -2.48
C ASP A 121 -4.39 24.97 -1.12
N GLU A 122 -5.47 24.30 -0.73
CA GLU A 122 -5.60 23.88 0.68
C GLU A 122 -4.82 22.62 1.03
N CYS A 123 -4.54 21.73 0.07
CA CYS A 123 -3.98 20.42 0.35
C CYS A 123 -2.53 20.26 -0.10
N LYS A 124 -1.75 19.54 0.71
CA LYS A 124 -0.42 19.08 0.36
C LYS A 124 -0.10 17.76 1.02
N TRP A 125 0.69 16.94 0.34
CA TRP A 125 1.40 15.86 0.98
C TRP A 125 2.80 16.35 1.36
N LYS A 126 3.24 16.11 2.59
CA LYS A 126 4.53 16.53 3.12
C LYS A 126 5.25 15.34 3.74
N THR A 127 6.51 15.14 3.39
CA THR A 127 7.40 14.13 4.02
C THR A 127 8.73 14.77 4.41
N LYS A 128 9.31 14.31 5.51
CA LYS A 128 10.70 14.62 5.94
C LYS A 128 11.74 13.77 5.22
N GLY A 129 11.29 12.81 4.41
CA GLY A 129 12.10 11.82 3.73
C GLY A 129 12.73 10.79 4.67
N GLY A 130 13.67 9.99 4.15
CA GLY A 130 14.41 9.02 4.97
C GLY A 130 13.56 7.88 5.54
N GLY A 131 12.39 7.61 4.96
CA GLY A 131 11.45 6.57 5.41
C GLY A 131 10.20 7.11 6.08
N ASP A 132 10.10 8.43 6.27
CA ASP A 132 8.86 9.09 6.67
C ASP A 132 7.78 8.93 5.59
N PRO A 133 6.65 8.24 5.86
CA PRO A 133 5.51 8.16 4.92
C PRO A 133 4.93 9.52 4.57
N GLY A 134 5.16 10.51 5.44
CA GLY A 134 4.62 11.84 5.35
C GLY A 134 3.18 11.94 5.84
N GLN A 135 2.60 13.10 5.61
CA GLN A 135 1.26 13.47 6.04
C GLN A 135 0.52 14.17 4.91
N LEU A 136 -0.77 13.89 4.79
CA LEU A 136 -1.70 14.73 4.05
C LEU A 136 -2.16 15.88 4.97
N ILE A 137 -1.98 17.10 4.53
CA ILE A 137 -2.34 18.32 5.25
C ILE A 137 -3.25 19.14 4.36
N CYS A 138 -4.51 19.29 4.76
CA CYS A 138 -5.48 20.18 4.14
C CYS A 138 -5.94 21.24 5.16
N GLY A 139 -5.29 22.41 5.14
CA GLY A 139 -5.41 23.40 6.22
C GLY A 139 -5.17 22.78 7.60
N ASP A 140 -5.87 23.28 8.62
CA ASP A 140 -5.81 22.75 9.99
C ASP A 140 -6.93 21.73 10.28
N TRP A 141 -7.85 21.51 9.32
CA TRP A 141 -9.06 20.71 9.52
C TRP A 141 -8.87 19.24 9.14
N MET A 142 -7.86 18.91 8.34
CA MET A 142 -7.52 17.52 8.01
C MET A 142 -6.01 17.36 7.92
N ILE A 143 -5.46 16.71 8.94
CA ILE A 143 -4.06 16.29 9.02
C ILE A 143 -4.07 14.79 9.24
N MET A 144 -3.64 14.04 8.23
CA MET A 144 -3.70 12.58 8.21
C MET A 144 -2.31 12.01 7.97
N ASP A 145 -1.87 11.15 8.87
CA ASP A 145 -0.65 10.39 8.67
C ASP A 145 -0.83 9.42 7.51
N CYS A 146 0.21 9.31 6.70
CA CYS A 146 0.28 8.29 5.67
C CYS A 146 0.98 7.05 6.25
N GLU A 147 0.72 5.92 5.63
CA GLU A 147 1.30 4.62 5.98
C GLU A 147 1.80 3.93 4.72
N ARG A 148 2.54 2.84 4.87
CA ARG A 148 2.98 2.06 3.70
C ARG A 148 1.75 1.56 2.96
N ASP A 149 1.73 1.72 1.65
CA ASP A 149 0.63 1.21 0.84
C ASP A 149 0.54 -0.32 1.04
N ALA A 150 -0.66 -0.83 1.32
CA ALA A 150 -0.88 -2.25 1.58
C ALA A 150 -0.49 -3.15 0.39
N SER A 151 -0.41 -2.56 -0.81
CA SER A 151 0.03 -3.21 -2.05
C SER A 151 1.46 -2.80 -2.44
N TRP A 152 2.29 -2.38 -1.48
CA TRP A 152 3.72 -2.12 -1.70
C TRP A 152 4.44 -3.37 -2.26
N ASP A 153 4.18 -4.55 -1.68
CA ASP A 153 4.87 -5.79 -2.08
C ASP A 153 4.35 -6.42 -3.38
N ASP A 154 3.35 -5.83 -4.04
CA ASP A 154 2.86 -6.26 -5.37
C ASP A 154 3.89 -5.98 -6.48
N GLY A 155 4.91 -5.16 -6.20
CA GLY A 155 5.98 -4.80 -7.13
C GLY A 155 5.60 -3.73 -8.16
N ALA A 156 6.48 -3.53 -9.13
CA ALA A 156 6.32 -2.50 -10.16
C ALA A 156 5.22 -2.85 -11.18
N ILE A 157 4.30 -1.91 -11.39
CA ILE A 157 3.25 -1.95 -12.40
C ILE A 157 3.82 -1.41 -13.71
N ASN A 158 3.75 -2.20 -14.78
CA ASN A 158 4.28 -1.81 -16.09
C ASN A 158 3.15 -1.36 -17.02
N CYS A 159 3.15 -0.08 -17.38
CA CYS A 159 2.13 0.55 -18.25
C CYS A 159 2.62 0.75 -19.69
N HIS A 160 3.45 -0.17 -20.18
CA HIS A 160 4.19 -0.12 -21.46
C HIS A 160 5.22 1.00 -21.59
N ARG A 161 4.83 2.27 -21.42
CA ARG A 161 5.70 3.45 -21.61
C ARG A 161 6.42 3.90 -20.35
N PHE A 162 5.91 3.51 -19.19
CA PHE A 162 6.43 3.87 -17.88
C PHE A 162 6.14 2.74 -16.88
N SER A 163 6.87 2.74 -15.77
CA SER A 163 6.71 1.76 -14.69
C SER A 163 6.44 2.50 -13.39
N VAL A 164 5.49 2.02 -12.59
CA VAL A 164 5.08 2.68 -11.34
C VAL A 164 5.13 1.71 -10.19
N HIS A 165 5.63 2.14 -9.03
CA HIS A 165 5.60 1.36 -7.80
C HIS A 165 4.86 2.13 -6.71
N ARG A 166 4.00 1.43 -5.98
CA ARG A 166 3.25 2.02 -4.85
C ARG A 166 4.19 2.28 -3.69
N GLY A 167 4.08 3.45 -3.09
CA GLY A 167 4.90 3.85 -1.95
C GLY A 167 4.10 3.84 -0.66
N TRP A 168 3.26 4.86 -0.55
CA TRP A 168 2.55 5.19 0.68
C TRP A 168 1.09 5.49 0.37
N ALA A 169 0.23 5.41 1.37
CA ALA A 169 -1.16 5.79 1.27
C ALA A 169 -1.60 6.61 2.49
N CYS A 170 -2.44 7.61 2.27
CA CYS A 170 -3.11 8.36 3.35
C CYS A 170 -4.61 8.17 3.15
N ASN A 171 -5.31 7.72 4.18
CA ASN A 171 -6.72 7.35 4.13
C ASN A 171 -7.54 8.29 5.01
N TRP A 172 -8.69 8.78 4.53
CA TRP A 172 -9.57 9.69 5.28
C TRP A 172 -11.06 9.57 4.89
#